data_AF-A0A0A2LEL3-F1
#
_entry.id   AF-A0A0A2LEL3-F1
#
_cell.length_a   1.000
_cell.length_b   1.000
_cell.length_c   1.000
_cell.angle_alpha   90.00
_cell.angle_beta   90.00
_cell.angle_gamma   90.00
#
_symmetry.space_group_name_H-M   'P 1'
#
loop_
_entity.id
_entity.type
_entity.pdbx_description
1 polymer ?
#
loop_
_entity_poly.entity_id
_entity_poly.type
_entity_poly.pdbx_seq_one_letter_code
_entity_poly.pdbx_strand_id
1 'polypeptide(L)'
;MADLLLEQRGTTPIQTVGQNWVTNFVKRHPLLSSRFSRRCNYERTKCEDPKIISEWFTLVQKTIAQYGIDNDDIYNFDETGFAMGLIATAKINTRAEYYGRRSLLQPGNRE
;
A
#
# COMPACT_ATOMS: atom_id res chain seq x y z
N MET A 1 1.95 -22.34 -4.20
CA MET A 1 1.38 -22.72 -2.88
C MET A 1 0.16 -23.62 -3.03
N ALA A 2 -0.87 -23.24 -3.80
CA ALA A 2 -2.02 -24.12 -4.01
C ALA A 2 -1.66 -25.44 -4.72
N ASP A 3 -0.79 -25.40 -5.73
CA ASP A 3 -0.31 -26.62 -6.41
C ASP A 3 0.52 -27.52 -5.48
N LEU A 4 1.34 -26.93 -4.60
CA LEU A 4 2.11 -27.68 -3.59
C LEU A 4 1.19 -28.46 -2.65
N LEU A 5 0.03 -27.90 -2.29
CA LEU A 5 -0.97 -28.59 -1.46
C LEU A 5 -1.68 -29.71 -2.22
N LEU A 6 -1.83 -29.60 -3.55
CA LEU A 6 -2.39 -30.66 -4.38
C LEU A 6 -1.39 -31.79 -4.59
N GLU A 7 -0.12 -31.46 -4.79
CA GLU A 7 0.98 -32.42 -4.89
C GLU A 7 1.11 -33.26 -3.60
N GLN A 8 1.01 -32.63 -2.43
CA GLN A 8 1.01 -33.33 -1.14
C GLN A 8 -0.18 -34.29 -0.93
N ARG A 9 -1.27 -34.15 -1.70
CA ARG A 9 -2.41 -35.08 -1.63
C ARG A 9 -2.17 -36.38 -2.39
N GLY A 10 -1.06 -36.50 -3.13
CA GLY A 10 -0.62 -37.76 -3.73
C GLY A 10 -1.55 -38.33 -4.79
N THR A 11 -2.32 -37.49 -5.48
CA THR A 11 -3.21 -37.93 -6.57
C THR A 11 -2.41 -38.14 -7.86
N THR A 12 -2.62 -39.28 -8.53
CA THR A 12 -2.05 -39.59 -9.85
C THR A 12 -3.15 -39.57 -10.91
N PRO A 13 -3.06 -38.73 -11.95
CA PRO A 13 -2.02 -37.72 -12.22
C PRO A 13 -2.09 -36.51 -11.28
N ILE A 14 -0.96 -35.82 -11.13
CA ILE A 14 -0.84 -34.61 -10.29
C ILE A 14 -1.79 -33.55 -10.84
N GLN A 15 -2.80 -33.18 -10.02
CA GLN A 15 -3.74 -32.13 -10.38
C GLN A 15 -3.10 -30.76 -10.14
N THR A 16 -3.14 -29.90 -11.14
CA THR A 16 -2.75 -28.49 -11.02
C THR A 16 -3.98 -27.60 -10.94
N VAL A 17 -3.85 -26.43 -10.31
CA VAL A 17 -4.93 -25.46 -10.31
C VAL A 17 -5.11 -24.86 -11.71
N GLY A 18 -6.37 -24.71 -12.14
CA GLY A 18 -6.67 -23.99 -13.39
C GLY A 18 -6.30 -22.50 -13.30
N GLN A 19 -6.04 -21.86 -14.44
CA GLN A 19 -5.64 -20.45 -14.55
C GLN A 19 -6.53 -19.48 -13.75
N ASN A 20 -7.85 -19.75 -13.70
CA ASN A 20 -8.85 -18.92 -13.03
C ASN A 20 -9.15 -19.34 -11.57
N TRP A 21 -8.36 -20.26 -11.00
CA TRP A 21 -8.63 -20.83 -9.67
C TRP A 21 -8.75 -19.76 -8.58
N VAL A 22 -7.86 -18.76 -8.54
CA VAL A 22 -7.89 -17.69 -7.53
C VAL A 22 -9.19 -16.90 -7.61
N THR A 23 -9.57 -16.48 -8.82
CA THR A 23 -10.78 -15.69 -9.05
C THR A 23 -12.03 -16.49 -8.69
N ASN A 24 -12.08 -17.77 -9.08
CA ASN A 24 -13.19 -18.66 -8.77
C ASN A 24 -13.26 -18.98 -7.27
N PHE A 25 -12.13 -19.11 -6.60
CA PHE A 25 -12.05 -19.31 -5.14
C PHE A 25 -12.62 -18.11 -4.40
N VAL A 26 -12.20 -16.89 -4.74
CA VAL A 26 -12.74 -15.66 -4.13
C VAL A 26 -14.24 -15.52 -4.40
N LYS A 27 -14.71 -15.81 -5.62
CA LYS A 27 -16.15 -15.79 -5.96
C LYS A 27 -17.00 -16.75 -5.13
N ARG A 28 -16.47 -17.94 -4.81
CA ARG A 28 -17.19 -18.95 -4.00
C ARG A 28 -17.27 -18.60 -2.51
N HIS A 29 -16.40 -17.71 -2.03
CA HIS A 29 -16.32 -17.35 -0.62
C HIS A 29 -16.65 -15.85 -0.46
N PRO A 30 -17.93 -15.48 -0.25
CA PRO A 30 -18.34 -14.07 -0.11
C PRO A 30 -17.72 -13.38 1.12
N LEU A 31 -17.20 -14.17 2.07
CA LEU A 31 -16.41 -13.68 3.20
C LEU A 31 -15.02 -13.18 2.80
N LEU A 32 -14.60 -13.36 1.54
CA LEU A 32 -13.31 -12.91 1.00
C LEU A 32 -13.52 -11.84 -0.07
N SER A 33 -12.61 -10.87 -0.10
CA SER A 33 -12.57 -9.83 -1.12
C SER A 33 -11.14 -9.57 -1.56
N SER A 34 -10.93 -9.39 -2.86
CA SER A 34 -9.67 -8.86 -3.38
C SER A 34 -9.64 -7.33 -3.22
N ARG A 35 -8.53 -6.79 -2.73
CA ARG A 35 -8.29 -5.35 -2.61
C ARG A 35 -6.87 -5.03 -3.06
N PHE A 36 -6.70 -3.84 -3.64
CA PHE A 36 -5.37 -3.29 -3.91
C PHE A 36 -4.86 -2.62 -2.65
N SER A 37 -3.65 -2.99 -2.23
CA SER A 37 -2.98 -2.31 -1.14
C SER A 37 -1.78 -1.53 -1.68
N ARG A 38 -1.73 -0.25 -1.31
CA ARG A 38 -0.56 0.60 -1.54
C ARG A 38 0.35 0.48 -0.34
N ARG A 39 1.60 0.11 -0.58
CA ARG A 39 2.62 0.05 0.47
C ARG A 39 2.99 1.49 0.86
N CYS A 40 2.62 1.91 2.06
CA CYS A 40 3.14 3.14 2.66
C CYS A 40 4.37 2.79 3.50
N ASN A 41 5.39 3.65 3.51
CA ASN A 41 6.58 3.42 4.33
C ASN A 41 6.23 3.58 5.82
N TYR A 42 6.40 2.51 6.61
CA TYR A 42 5.99 2.48 8.02
C TYR A 42 6.66 3.55 8.88
N GLU A 43 7.94 3.82 8.62
CA GLU A 43 8.66 4.89 9.30
C GLU A 43 8.06 6.26 8.98
N ARG A 44 7.62 6.46 7.73
CA ARG A 44 6.97 7.70 7.32
C ARG A 44 5.64 7.88 8.05
N THR A 45 4.81 6.82 8.10
CA THR A 45 3.54 6.86 8.83
C THR A 45 3.72 7.02 10.35
N LYS A 46 4.81 6.53 10.93
CA LYS A 46 5.13 6.74 12.36
C LYS A 46 5.61 8.15 12.66
N CYS A 47 6.31 8.78 11.74
CA CYS A 47 6.85 10.13 11.90
C CYS A 47 5.83 11.23 11.50
N GLU A 48 4.72 10.87 10.86
CA GLU A 48 3.61 11.78 10.52
C GLU A 48 2.74 12.07 11.76
N ASP A 49 3.14 13.03 12.59
CA ASP A 49 2.30 13.59 13.66
C ASP A 49 1.33 14.65 13.06
N PRO A 50 0.01 14.44 13.12
CA PRO A 50 -0.97 15.39 12.59
C PRO A 50 -0.82 16.80 13.15
N LYS A 51 -0.39 16.95 14.41
CA LYS A 51 -0.20 18.25 15.05
C LYS A 51 0.98 18.98 14.43
N ILE A 52 2.13 18.31 14.28
CA ILE A 52 3.33 18.87 13.67
C ILE A 52 3.05 19.29 12.22
N ILE A 53 2.34 18.43 11.47
CA ILE A 53 1.95 18.73 10.09
C ILE A 53 1.07 19.97 10.02
N SER A 54 0.04 20.05 10.88
CA SER A 54 -0.86 21.21 10.94
C SER A 54 -0.15 22.50 11.32
N GLU A 55 0.75 22.45 12.30
CA GLU A 55 1.54 23.60 12.74
C GLU A 55 2.47 24.08 11.63
N TRP A 56 3.11 23.16 10.90
CA TRP A 56 3.96 23.48 9.76
C TRP A 56 3.17 24.20 8.65
N PHE A 57 2.03 23.66 8.23
CA PHE A 57 1.19 24.31 7.21
C PHE A 57 0.68 25.68 7.65
N THR A 58 0.32 25.82 8.93
CA THR A 58 -0.09 27.11 9.50
C THR A 58 1.04 28.12 9.43
N LEU A 59 2.28 27.71 9.75
CA LEU A 59 3.45 28.57 9.66
C LEU A 59 3.74 28.98 8.22
N VAL A 60 3.69 28.04 7.28
CA VAL A 60 3.90 28.32 5.84
C VAL A 60 2.88 29.35 5.34
N GLN A 61 1.59 29.17 5.66
CA GLN A 61 0.55 30.12 5.27
C GLN A 61 0.78 31.53 5.86
N LYS A 62 1.20 31.61 7.13
CA LYS A 62 1.54 32.90 7.76
C LYS A 62 2.70 33.57 7.06
N THR A 63 3.74 32.83 6.70
CA THR A 63 4.91 33.35 5.98
C THR A 63 4.52 33.86 4.60
N ILE A 64 3.74 33.09 3.83
CA ILE A 64 3.24 33.49 2.51
C ILE A 64 2.46 34.81 2.63
N ALA A 65 1.54 34.91 3.60
CA ALA A 65 0.76 36.12 3.82
C ALA A 65 1.60 37.31 4.30
N GLN A 66 2.59 37.08 5.17
CA GLN A 66 3.45 38.13 5.72
C GLN A 66 4.34 38.77 4.64
N TYR A 67 4.88 37.95 3.74
CA TYR A 67 5.80 38.41 2.70
C TYR A 67 5.11 38.66 1.35
N GLY A 68 3.79 38.42 1.27
CA GLY A 68 3.02 38.62 0.04
C GLY A 68 3.51 37.77 -1.13
N ILE A 69 3.93 36.54 -0.85
CA ILE A 69 4.45 35.60 -1.86
C ILE A 69 3.30 35.22 -2.78
N ASP A 70 3.45 35.43 -4.08
CA ASP A 70 2.46 34.97 -5.06
C ASP A 70 2.48 33.44 -5.14
N ASN A 71 1.33 32.82 -5.37
CA ASN A 71 1.24 31.37 -5.54
C ASN A 71 2.06 30.90 -6.74
N ASP A 72 2.21 31.74 -7.76
CA ASP A 72 3.01 31.46 -8.97
C ASP A 72 4.53 31.46 -8.69
N ASP A 73 4.96 32.06 -7.58
CA ASP A 73 6.37 32.12 -7.14
C ASP A 73 6.73 30.98 -6.15
N ILE A 74 5.82 30.04 -5.91
CA ILE A 74 6.06 28.87 -5.04
C ILE A 74 6.55 27.71 -5.90
N TYR A 75 7.87 27.46 -5.84
CA TYR A 75 8.49 26.34 -6.54
C TYR A 75 8.67 25.14 -5.60
N ASN A 76 8.26 23.95 -6.05
CA ASN A 76 8.63 22.70 -5.39
C ASN A 76 10.10 22.41 -5.69
N PHE A 77 10.89 22.16 -4.64
CA PHE A 77 12.27 21.73 -4.78
C PHE A 77 12.40 20.31 -4.22
N ASP A 78 11.98 19.32 -5.01
CA ASP A 78 12.16 17.91 -4.70
C ASP A 78 13.14 17.25 -5.67
N GLU A 79 14.10 16.49 -5.13
CA GLU A 79 14.90 15.58 -5.94
C GLU A 79 14.00 14.45 -6.43
N THR A 80 13.74 14.42 -7.75
CA THR A 80 13.10 13.28 -8.38
C THR A 80 14.14 12.18 -8.59
N GLY A 81 14.44 11.41 -7.54
CA GLY A 81 15.19 10.16 -7.65
C GLY A 81 14.29 9.05 -8.18
N PHE A 82 14.65 8.42 -9.30
CA PHE A 82 13.97 7.21 -9.76
C PHE A 82 14.23 6.07 -8.79
N ALA A 83 13.26 5.80 -7.91
CA ALA A 83 13.32 4.67 -7.00
C ALA A 83 12.91 3.38 -7.73
N MET A 84 13.84 2.82 -8.52
CA MET A 84 13.69 1.52 -9.17
C MET A 84 13.35 0.45 -8.12
N GLY A 85 12.15 -0.14 -8.21
CA GLY A 85 11.70 -1.20 -7.31
C GLY A 85 10.90 -0.76 -6.08
N LEU A 86 10.69 0.54 -5.87
CA LEU A 86 9.89 1.05 -4.75
C LEU A 86 8.46 1.38 -5.19
N ILE A 87 7.51 0.80 -4.47
CA ILE A 87 6.05 1.04 -4.52
C ILE A 87 5.34 0.33 -5.70
N ALA A 88 5.40 -1.00 -5.72
CA ALA A 88 4.41 -1.79 -6.48
C ALA A 88 3.10 -1.92 -5.68
N THR A 89 1.97 -1.58 -6.31
CA THR A 89 0.65 -1.85 -5.76
C THR A 89 0.39 -3.36 -5.84
N ALA A 90 0.10 -4.00 -4.71
CA ALA A 90 -0.16 -5.45 -4.67
C ALA A 90 -1.67 -5.72 -4.52
N LYS A 91 -2.18 -6.69 -5.28
CA LYS A 91 -3.54 -7.21 -5.09
C LYS A 91 -3.49 -8.32 -4.03
N ILE A 92 -4.19 -8.11 -2.93
CA ILE A 92 -4.28 -9.06 -1.81
C ILE A 92 -5.72 -9.56 -1.66
N ASN A 93 -5.89 -10.80 -1.19
CA ASN A 93 -7.19 -11.36 -0.82
C ASN A 93 -7.34 -11.28 0.70
N THR A 94 -8.35 -10.56 1.18
CA THR A 94 -8.64 -10.34 2.60
C THR A 94 -10.08 -10.71 2.92
N ARG A 95 -10.50 -10.62 4.19
CA ARG A 95 -11.92 -10.73 4.55
C ARG A 95 -12.74 -9.61 3.88
N ALA A 96 -13.99 -9.90 3.54
CA ALA A 96 -14.90 -8.99 2.87
C ALA A 96 -15.43 -7.91 3.81
N GLU A 97 -15.81 -8.30 5.04
CA GLU A 97 -16.09 -7.38 6.13
C GLU A 97 -14.84 -7.22 6.99
N TYR A 98 -14.41 -5.97 7.19
CA TYR A 98 -13.29 -5.67 8.07
C TYR A 98 -13.57 -4.41 8.89
N TYR A 99 -13.55 -4.55 10.21
CA TYR A 99 -13.64 -3.47 11.18
C TYR A 99 -12.23 -2.91 11.45
N GLY A 100 -11.85 -1.80 10.80
CA GLY A 100 -10.65 -1.03 11.11
C GLY A 100 -9.69 -0.74 9.93
N ARG A 101 -8.88 0.32 10.05
CA ARG A 101 -7.85 0.70 9.06
C ARG A 101 -6.60 -0.14 9.29
N ARG A 102 -6.11 -0.87 8.27
CA ARG A 102 -4.86 -1.66 8.38
C ARG A 102 -3.80 -1.15 7.41
N SER A 103 -2.68 -0.69 7.93
CA SER A 103 -1.45 -0.43 7.19
C SER A 103 -0.75 -1.76 6.91
N LEU A 104 -0.43 -2.04 5.64
CA LEU A 104 0.51 -3.11 5.31
C LEU A 104 1.91 -2.61 5.63
N LEU A 105 2.48 -3.16 6.69
CA LEU A 105 3.82 -2.88 7.16
C LEU A 105 4.84 -3.59 6.25
N GLN A 106 5.78 -2.84 5.69
CA GLN A 106 6.98 -3.44 5.12
C GLN A 106 8.00 -3.67 6.25
N PRO A 107 8.66 -4.84 6.32
CA PRO A 107 9.87 -4.98 7.11
C PRO A 107 10.90 -4.00 6.55
N GLY A 108 11.37 -3.08 7.37
CA GLY A 108 12.45 -2.18 7.01
C GLY A 108 13.75 -2.95 6.98
N ASN A 109 14.12 -3.47 5.82
CA ASN A 109 15.52 -3.72 5.49
C ASN A 109 15.83 -2.85 4.27
N ARG A 110 16.62 -1.81 4.54
CA ARG A 110 17.27 -0.96 3.55
C ARG A 110 18.75 -1.25 3.68
N GLU A 111 19.33 -1.83 2.64
CA GLU A 111 20.59 -1.26 2.18
C GLU A 111 20.26 0.00 1.39
#